data_AF-A0A2R7LJ81-F1
#
_entry.id   AF-A0A2R7LJ81-F1
#
_cell.length_a   1.000
_cell.length_b   1.000
_cell.length_c   1.000
_cell.angle_alpha   90.00
_cell.angle_beta   90.00
_cell.angle_gamma   90.00
#
_symmetry.space_group_name_H-M   'P 1'
#
loop_
_entity.id
_entity.type
_entity.pdbx_description
1 polymer ?
#
loop_
_entity_poly.entity_id
_entity_poly.type
_entity_poly.pdbx_seq_one_letter_code
_entity_poly.pdbx_strand_id
1 'polypeptide(L)'
;MRRNLTLALSALMAVSLAATAMSANAQSRGRGDQGGGAGGDEEQAGKKKKRDEEWNQPKAPLPQLRNAGPCPYVKVLYDASRYVEFKDGRESPTTVGYTGEIQGISSGCAYKSDDPISMRMEILFQLGRGPQATDSHRTYRYWVAVTERNQAVIAKEYFDLPITFPAGQDRVFATEVLNTITIPRADAKVSGGNFEVLVGFDVTPEMAAFNRDGKRFRVNAGQTAQAGQPGTTTKQ
;
A
#
# COMPACT_ATOMS: atom_id res chain seq x y z
N MET A 1 -15.16 -61.06 -2.53
CA MET A 1 -15.06 -61.64 -1.18
C MET A 1 -14.74 -60.53 -0.19
N ARG A 2 -15.56 -60.44 0.88
CA ARG A 2 -15.32 -59.92 2.24
C ARG A 2 -14.80 -58.48 2.46
N ARG A 3 -15.68 -57.69 3.11
CA ARG A 3 -15.42 -56.49 3.95
C ARG A 3 -14.44 -56.81 5.10
N ASN A 4 -13.80 -55.78 5.65
CA ASN A 4 -13.53 -55.48 7.09
C ASN A 4 -12.71 -54.17 7.17
N LEU A 5 -13.21 -53.02 7.66
CA LEU A 5 -13.35 -52.55 9.06
C LEU A 5 -12.07 -52.68 9.90
N THR A 6 -11.50 -51.55 10.36
CA THR A 6 -11.38 -51.18 11.78
C THR A 6 -10.66 -49.83 11.98
N LEU A 7 -11.37 -48.88 12.62
CA LEU A 7 -10.80 -47.84 13.47
C LEU A 7 -10.22 -48.49 14.73
N ALA A 8 -9.07 -48.00 15.22
CA ALA A 8 -8.56 -48.37 16.53
C ALA A 8 -8.05 -47.13 17.28
N LEU A 9 -8.73 -46.89 18.40
CA LEU A 9 -8.50 -45.89 19.43
C LEU A 9 -7.98 -46.67 20.64
N SER A 10 -6.80 -46.38 21.18
CA SER A 10 -6.24 -47.00 22.40
C SER A 10 -4.83 -46.46 22.66
N ALA A 11 -4.30 -46.26 23.85
CA ALA A 11 -4.74 -46.33 25.26
C ALA A 11 -3.52 -45.79 26.07
N LEU A 12 -3.66 -44.90 27.05
CA LEU A 12 -3.75 -45.21 28.49
C LEU A 12 -2.69 -46.21 29.01
N MET A 13 -1.77 -45.72 29.89
CA MET A 13 -1.48 -46.20 31.27
C MET A 13 0.00 -46.13 31.69
N ALA A 14 0.27 -45.50 32.85
CA ALA A 14 1.03 -46.00 34.02
C ALA A 14 1.36 -44.82 34.98
N VAL A 15 0.79 -44.69 36.20
CA VAL A 15 1.04 -45.42 37.49
C VAL A 15 2.40 -45.00 38.09
N SER A 16 2.64 -44.63 39.36
CA SER A 16 1.91 -44.37 40.63
C SER A 16 2.96 -43.77 41.62
N LEU A 17 2.58 -43.07 42.71
CA LEU A 17 2.61 -43.58 44.10
C LEU A 17 2.10 -42.51 45.11
N ALA A 18 1.56 -43.03 46.21
CA ALA A 18 0.79 -42.45 47.32
C ALA A 18 1.56 -41.41 48.20
N ALA A 19 0.94 -40.55 49.04
CA ALA A 19 0.12 -40.92 50.21
C ALA A 19 -0.76 -39.78 50.79
N THR A 20 -1.94 -40.21 51.26
CA THR A 20 -2.78 -39.78 52.42
C THR A 20 -2.19 -38.74 53.39
N ALA A 21 -2.93 -37.89 54.12
CA ALA A 21 -4.35 -37.56 54.26
C ALA A 21 -4.43 -36.35 55.21
N MET A 22 -5.37 -35.44 55.02
CA MET A 22 -6.28 -34.97 56.09
C MET A 22 -7.34 -34.02 55.53
N SER A 23 -8.58 -34.38 55.84
CA SER A 23 -9.83 -33.73 55.48
C SER A 23 -10.22 -32.69 56.52
N ALA A 24 -10.77 -31.55 56.11
CA ALA A 24 -11.74 -30.80 56.90
C ALA A 24 -12.68 -29.98 55.98
N ASN A 25 -13.80 -30.63 55.65
CA ASN A 25 -15.15 -30.13 55.37
C ASN A 25 -15.40 -28.84 54.60
N ALA A 26 -15.98 -29.05 53.41
CA ALA A 26 -17.01 -28.23 52.82
C ALA A 26 -18.40 -28.52 53.44
N GLN A 27 -19.16 -27.48 53.81
CA GLN A 27 -20.64 -27.35 53.76
C GLN A 27 -20.92 -25.83 53.74
N SER A 28 -21.82 -25.21 52.97
CA SER A 28 -23.04 -25.66 52.30
C SER A 28 -23.39 -24.71 51.13
N ARG A 29 -24.26 -25.18 50.23
CA ARG A 29 -25.02 -24.37 49.26
C ARG A 29 -26.16 -23.63 49.98
N GLY A 30 -26.44 -22.37 49.63
CA GLY A 30 -27.73 -21.74 50.00
C GLY A 30 -27.82 -20.22 49.92
N ARG A 31 -28.11 -19.71 48.71
CA ARG A 31 -28.98 -18.56 48.34
C ARG A 31 -29.47 -17.58 49.44
N GLY A 32 -29.18 -16.29 49.23
CA GLY A 32 -29.77 -15.10 49.88
C GLY A 32 -28.71 -13.98 49.99
N ASP A 33 -28.59 -13.10 48.99
CA ASP A 33 -29.11 -11.72 48.99
C ASP A 33 -28.13 -10.67 49.57
N GLN A 34 -27.77 -9.72 48.69
CA GLN A 34 -27.33 -8.32 48.87
C GLN A 34 -26.32 -7.87 49.94
N GLY A 35 -25.34 -7.09 49.44
CA GLY A 35 -24.49 -6.12 50.18
C GLY A 35 -23.00 -6.50 50.09
N GLY A 36 -22.09 -5.82 49.39
CA GLY A 36 -21.90 -4.38 49.18
C GLY A 36 -20.52 -4.01 49.76
N GLY A 37 -19.59 -3.47 48.95
CA GLY A 37 -18.25 -3.05 49.42
C GLY A 37 -17.18 -2.99 48.31
N ALA A 38 -17.42 -2.21 47.25
CA ALA A 38 -16.91 -0.83 47.11
C ALA A 38 -15.42 -0.66 46.70
N GLY A 39 -14.62 -1.74 46.53
CA GLY A 39 -13.19 -1.59 46.16
C GLY A 39 -12.87 -1.66 44.65
N GLY A 40 -13.45 -2.62 43.93
CA GLY A 40 -13.05 -2.93 42.55
C GLY A 40 -13.79 -2.14 41.47
N ASP A 41 -15.04 -1.75 41.74
CA ASP A 41 -15.88 -1.04 40.78
C ASP A 41 -15.47 0.43 40.65
N GLU A 42 -15.04 1.05 41.76
CA GLU A 42 -14.56 2.43 41.80
C GLU A 42 -13.21 2.58 41.08
N GLU A 43 -12.30 1.60 41.24
CA GLU A 43 -11.01 1.60 40.55
C GLU A 43 -11.18 1.40 39.03
N GLN A 44 -12.09 0.51 38.63
CA GLN A 44 -12.42 0.29 37.22
C GLN A 44 -13.15 1.49 36.60
N ALA A 45 -14.06 2.13 37.34
CA ALA A 45 -14.73 3.35 36.91
C ALA A 45 -13.75 4.52 36.76
N GLY A 46 -12.79 4.65 37.69
CA GLY A 46 -11.72 5.65 37.62
C GLY A 46 -10.79 5.43 36.42
N LYS A 47 -10.39 4.19 36.15
CA LYS A 47 -9.59 3.83 34.95
C LYS A 47 -10.34 4.11 33.65
N LYS A 48 -11.64 3.80 33.59
CA LYS A 48 -12.50 4.12 32.45
C LYS A 48 -12.62 5.62 32.23
N LYS A 49 -12.89 6.40 33.29
CA LYS A 49 -13.00 7.86 33.21
C LYS A 49 -11.70 8.52 32.74
N LYS A 50 -10.55 8.10 33.28
CA LYS A 50 -9.24 8.61 32.86
C LYS A 50 -8.93 8.28 31.40
N ARG A 51 -9.24 7.05 30.96
CA ARG A 51 -9.10 6.65 29.55
C ARG A 51 -10.03 7.45 28.65
N ASP A 52 -11.27 7.67 29.07
CA ASP A 52 -12.25 8.45 28.30
C ASP A 52 -11.85 9.94 28.29
N GLU A 53 -11.25 10.50 29.33
CA GLU A 53 -10.70 11.86 29.32
C GLU A 53 -9.45 12.00 28.43
N GLU A 54 -8.59 10.98 28.40
CA GLU A 54 -7.37 10.96 27.59
C GLU A 54 -7.65 10.73 26.10
N TRP A 55 -8.59 9.83 25.76
CA TRP A 55 -8.87 9.40 24.39
C TRP A 55 -10.12 10.04 23.78
N ASN A 56 -11.01 10.60 24.59
CA ASN A 56 -12.29 11.19 24.16
C ASN A 56 -12.29 12.71 24.42
N GLN A 57 -11.15 13.36 24.15
CA GLN A 57 -11.04 14.81 24.26
C GLN A 57 -12.05 15.49 23.31
N PRO A 58 -12.82 16.49 23.80
CA PRO A 58 -13.69 17.28 22.93
C PRO A 58 -12.83 17.96 21.86
N LYS A 59 -13.17 17.67 20.59
CA LYS A 59 -12.64 18.24 19.34
C LYS A 59 -11.43 19.17 19.54
N ALA A 60 -10.24 18.66 19.20
CA ALA A 60 -9.02 19.45 19.19
C ALA A 60 -9.25 20.82 18.51
N PRO A 61 -8.73 21.93 19.08
CA PRO A 61 -8.79 23.25 18.48
C PRO A 61 -7.76 23.34 17.35
N LEU A 62 -7.86 22.42 16.39
CA LEU A 62 -7.14 22.54 15.14
C LEU A 62 -7.68 23.81 14.46
N PRO A 63 -6.81 24.65 13.87
CA PRO A 63 -7.27 25.60 12.87
C PRO A 63 -8.16 24.79 11.95
N GLN A 64 -9.44 25.12 11.83
CA GLN A 64 -10.31 24.31 11.00
C GLN A 64 -9.77 24.42 9.57
N LEU A 65 -8.95 23.45 9.15
CA LEU A 65 -8.85 23.06 7.75
C LEU A 65 -10.25 22.57 7.43
N ARG A 66 -11.14 23.52 7.13
CA ARG A 66 -12.52 23.27 6.74
C ARG A 66 -12.44 22.68 5.34
N ASN A 67 -12.08 21.41 5.25
CA ASN A 67 -12.41 20.61 4.10
C ASN A 67 -13.94 20.49 4.13
N ALA A 68 -14.60 21.49 3.53
CA ALA A 68 -16.05 21.55 3.41
C ALA A 68 -16.61 20.34 2.63
N GLY A 69 -15.73 19.61 1.94
CA GLY A 69 -16.01 18.32 1.31
C GLY A 69 -14.77 17.42 1.24
N PRO A 70 -14.94 16.18 0.74
CA PRO A 70 -13.83 15.25 0.52
C PRO A 70 -12.88 15.75 -0.58
N CYS A 71 -11.60 15.42 -0.51
CA CYS A 71 -10.69 15.72 -1.62
C CYS A 71 -11.03 14.89 -2.87
N PRO A 72 -10.70 15.40 -4.07
CA PRO A 72 -10.68 14.62 -5.30
C PRO A 72 -9.85 13.34 -5.17
N TYR A 73 -10.25 12.32 -5.92
CA TYR A 73 -9.49 11.07 -5.96
C TYR A 73 -8.21 11.30 -6.73
N VAL A 74 -7.06 10.97 -6.13
CA VAL A 74 -5.77 11.05 -6.82
C VAL A 74 -5.27 9.65 -7.11
N LYS A 75 -4.97 9.36 -8.39
CA LYS A 75 -4.56 8.03 -8.84
C LYS A 75 -3.44 8.10 -9.88
N VAL A 76 -2.65 7.04 -9.92
CA VAL A 76 -1.73 6.78 -11.02
C VAL A 76 -2.49 5.98 -12.09
N LEU A 77 -2.46 6.43 -13.34
CA LEU A 77 -3.03 5.66 -14.44
C LEU A 77 -2.15 4.43 -14.70
N TYR A 78 -2.72 3.23 -14.59
CA TYR A 78 -1.97 1.97 -14.67
C TYR A 78 -1.10 1.86 -15.93
N ASP A 79 -1.68 2.13 -17.09
CA ASP A 79 -1.01 2.07 -18.40
C ASP A 79 0.15 3.08 -18.52
N ALA A 80 0.16 4.13 -17.70
CA ALA A 80 1.18 5.17 -17.67
C ALA A 80 1.95 5.20 -16.33
N SER A 81 1.77 4.19 -15.47
CA SER A 81 2.41 4.13 -14.14
C SER A 81 3.91 3.88 -14.22
N ARG A 82 4.36 3.32 -15.34
CA ARG A 82 5.73 2.91 -15.60
C ARG A 82 6.20 3.43 -16.94
N TYR A 83 7.44 3.88 -16.97
CA TYR A 83 8.17 4.25 -18.16
C TYR A 83 9.21 3.14 -18.42
N VAL A 84 9.23 2.55 -19.60
CA VAL A 84 10.25 1.55 -19.97
C VAL A 84 10.66 1.78 -21.40
N GLU A 85 11.85 2.34 -21.60
CA GLU A 85 12.41 2.55 -22.92
C GLU A 85 13.18 1.31 -23.38
N PHE A 86 12.75 0.74 -24.49
CA PHE A 86 13.42 -0.38 -25.14
C PHE A 86 14.19 0.09 -26.38
N LYS A 87 15.46 -0.28 -26.44
CA LYS A 87 16.23 -0.17 -27.67
C LYS A 87 15.66 -1.11 -28.73
N ASP A 88 15.45 -0.57 -29.93
CA ASP A 88 14.91 -1.27 -31.10
C ASP A 88 13.54 -1.93 -30.86
N GLY A 89 12.76 -1.46 -29.88
CA GLY A 89 11.44 -2.02 -29.54
C GLY A 89 11.46 -3.45 -28.98
N ARG A 90 12.64 -3.98 -28.62
CA ARG A 90 12.76 -5.34 -28.08
C ARG A 90 12.49 -5.35 -26.58
N GLU A 91 11.46 -6.08 -26.14
CA GLU A 91 11.08 -6.23 -24.73
C GLU A 91 12.03 -7.20 -23.98
N SER A 92 13.24 -6.75 -23.63
CA SER A 92 14.22 -7.55 -22.89
C SER A 92 14.93 -6.72 -21.82
N PRO A 93 15.34 -7.28 -20.66
CA PRO A 93 16.12 -6.53 -19.68
C PRO A 93 17.43 -5.97 -20.25
N THR A 94 18.05 -6.67 -21.21
CA THR A 94 19.33 -6.29 -21.80
C THR A 94 19.22 -5.16 -22.82
N THR A 95 18.00 -4.83 -23.25
CA THR A 95 17.70 -3.77 -24.22
C THR A 95 17.13 -2.51 -23.57
N VAL A 96 16.99 -2.49 -22.25
CA VAL A 96 16.47 -1.33 -21.51
C VAL A 96 17.45 -0.15 -21.59
N GLY A 97 16.95 0.99 -22.06
CA GLY A 97 17.60 2.28 -21.99
C GLY A 97 17.35 2.94 -20.63
N TYR A 98 16.13 3.38 -20.39
CA TYR A 98 15.73 4.03 -19.13
C TYR A 98 14.43 3.45 -18.60
N THR A 99 14.26 3.49 -17.29
CA THR A 99 13.04 3.05 -16.60
C THR A 99 12.54 4.11 -15.65
N GLY A 100 11.24 4.12 -15.39
CA GLY A 100 10.63 4.93 -14.35
C GLY A 100 9.38 4.26 -13.80
N GLU A 101 9.08 4.50 -12.53
CA GLU A 101 7.87 4.03 -11.87
C GLU A 101 7.39 5.10 -10.89
N ILE A 102 6.11 5.43 -10.94
CA ILE A 102 5.48 6.27 -9.92
C ILE A 102 5.22 5.39 -8.71
N GLN A 103 6.02 5.57 -7.66
CA GLN A 103 5.99 4.74 -6.44
C GLN A 103 4.83 5.12 -5.51
N GLY A 104 4.45 6.39 -5.51
CA GLY A 104 3.41 6.87 -4.60
C GLY A 104 3.01 8.30 -4.89
N ILE A 105 1.81 8.64 -4.43
CA ILE A 105 1.29 10.00 -4.46
C ILE A 105 0.73 10.31 -3.07
N SER A 106 1.05 11.51 -2.57
CA SER A 106 0.38 12.12 -1.43
C SER A 106 -0.33 13.39 -1.90
N SER A 107 -1.47 13.72 -1.29
CA SER A 107 -2.22 14.92 -1.68
C SER A 107 -3.01 15.49 -0.53
N GLY A 108 -3.17 16.81 -0.53
CA GLY A 108 -4.09 17.55 0.32
C GLY A 108 -4.93 18.51 -0.51
N CYS A 109 -6.13 18.82 -0.04
CA CYS A 109 -6.98 19.82 -0.65
C CYS A 109 -7.55 20.76 0.41
N ALA A 110 -7.99 21.94 -0.02
CA ALA A 110 -8.67 22.93 0.79
C ALA A 110 -9.90 23.47 0.05
N TYR A 111 -10.93 23.78 0.83
CA TYR A 111 -12.16 24.40 0.37
C TYR A 111 -12.32 25.77 0.99
N LYS A 112 -12.92 26.69 0.24
CA LYS A 112 -13.32 28.00 0.74
C LYS A 112 -14.63 28.41 0.10
N SER A 113 -15.73 28.36 0.85
CA SER A 113 -17.08 28.73 0.40
C SER A 113 -17.46 28.11 -0.96
N ASP A 114 -17.58 28.93 -2.00
CA ASP A 114 -17.86 28.62 -3.40
C ASP A 114 -16.60 28.71 -4.31
N ASP A 115 -15.44 29.11 -3.78
CA ASP A 115 -14.17 29.15 -4.50
C ASP A 115 -13.79 27.77 -5.07
N PRO A 116 -13.04 27.69 -6.18
CA PRO A 116 -12.45 26.44 -6.66
C PRO A 116 -11.69 25.67 -5.57
N ILE A 117 -11.60 24.35 -5.70
CA ILE A 117 -10.81 23.54 -4.76
C ILE A 117 -9.33 23.81 -5.05
N SER A 118 -8.58 24.16 -4.00
CA SER A 118 -7.13 24.23 -4.08
C SER A 118 -6.53 22.90 -3.63
N MET A 119 -5.68 22.31 -4.45
CA MET A 119 -5.00 21.05 -4.14
C MET A 119 -3.48 21.19 -4.22
N ARG A 120 -2.81 20.50 -3.31
CA ARG A 120 -1.38 20.24 -3.36
C ARG A 120 -1.16 18.74 -3.48
N MET A 121 -0.16 18.33 -4.25
CA MET A 121 0.24 16.93 -4.33
C MET A 121 1.75 16.76 -4.42
N GLU A 122 2.22 15.63 -3.93
CA GLU A 122 3.61 15.18 -4.06
C GLU A 122 3.63 13.84 -4.78
N ILE A 123 4.53 13.70 -5.74
CA ILE A 123 4.67 12.50 -6.56
C ILE A 123 6.07 11.94 -6.34
N LEU A 124 6.15 10.69 -5.86
CA LEU A 124 7.42 9.98 -5.71
C LEU A 124 7.68 9.13 -6.95
N PHE A 125 8.78 9.42 -7.63
CA PHE A 125 9.28 8.65 -8.76
C PHE A 125 10.48 7.80 -8.33
N GLN A 126 10.55 6.57 -8.82
CA GLN A 126 11.76 5.76 -8.85
C GLN A 126 12.19 5.59 -10.29
N LEU A 127 13.39 6.05 -10.61
CA LEU A 127 13.90 6.17 -11.97
C LEU A 127 15.16 5.32 -12.07
N GLY A 128 15.40 4.74 -13.25
CA GLY A 128 16.46 3.78 -13.47
C GLY A 128 17.17 3.97 -14.80
N ARG A 129 18.47 3.69 -14.81
CA ARG A 129 19.34 3.68 -15.97
C ARG A 129 19.67 2.23 -16.31
N GLY A 130 19.34 1.81 -17.53
CA GLY A 130 19.56 0.46 -18.02
C GLY A 130 20.87 0.31 -18.81
N PRO A 131 21.22 -0.92 -19.22
CA PRO A 131 22.46 -1.21 -19.92
C PRO A 131 22.56 -0.59 -21.33
N GLN A 132 21.44 -0.17 -21.92
CA GLN A 132 21.43 0.54 -23.21
C GLN A 132 21.28 2.06 -23.07
N ALA A 133 21.29 2.61 -21.85
CA ALA A 133 21.31 4.05 -21.65
C ALA A 133 22.57 4.66 -22.27
N THR A 134 22.40 5.74 -23.03
CA THR A 134 23.52 6.42 -23.68
C THR A 134 24.15 7.51 -22.82
N ASP A 135 23.43 7.98 -21.79
CA ASP A 135 23.84 9.11 -20.94
C ASP A 135 23.44 8.89 -19.46
N SER A 136 24.18 9.50 -18.53
CA SER A 136 23.78 9.71 -17.13
C SER A 136 22.67 10.75 -16.95
N HIS A 137 22.34 11.53 -17.97
CA HIS A 137 21.23 12.48 -17.93
C HIS A 137 20.01 11.95 -18.67
N ARG A 138 18.82 12.16 -18.10
CA ARG A 138 17.55 11.87 -18.77
C ARG A 138 16.46 12.82 -18.31
N THR A 139 15.78 13.45 -19.25
CA THR A 139 14.51 14.13 -18.97
C THR A 139 13.37 13.17 -19.25
N TYR A 140 12.61 12.84 -18.21
CA TYR A 140 11.34 12.16 -18.32
C TYR A 140 10.25 13.21 -18.52
N ARG A 141 9.16 12.83 -19.17
CA ARG A 141 7.96 13.68 -19.22
C ARG A 141 6.82 12.94 -18.53
N TYR A 142 6.09 13.66 -17.69
CA TYR A 142 4.89 13.15 -17.05
C TYR A 142 3.75 14.15 -17.25
N TRP A 143 2.53 13.72 -16.93
CA TRP A 143 1.36 14.55 -17.03
C TRP A 143 0.49 14.40 -15.79
N VAL A 144 -0.27 15.47 -15.51
CA VAL A 144 -1.33 15.49 -14.52
C VAL A 144 -2.61 15.92 -15.23
N ALA A 145 -3.67 15.14 -15.06
CA ALA A 145 -4.98 15.40 -15.64
C ALA A 145 -6.03 15.55 -14.55
N VAL A 146 -6.83 16.61 -14.63
CA VAL A 146 -8.04 16.78 -13.84
C VAL A 146 -9.21 16.30 -14.68
N THR A 147 -10.05 15.45 -14.12
CA THR A 147 -11.18 14.84 -14.79
C THR A 147 -12.45 14.96 -13.95
N GLU A 148 -13.60 14.95 -14.61
CA GLU A 148 -14.82 14.49 -13.98
C GLU A 148 -14.68 12.99 -13.73
N ARG A 149 -15.00 12.56 -12.51
CA ARG A 149 -14.72 11.21 -12.06
C ARG A 149 -15.33 10.17 -13.01
N ASN A 150 -14.48 9.34 -13.61
CA ASN A 150 -14.84 8.29 -14.58
C ASN A 150 -15.57 8.79 -15.84
N GLN A 151 -15.42 10.06 -16.22
CA GLN A 151 -16.14 10.63 -17.37
C GLN A 151 -15.23 11.32 -18.36
N ALA A 152 -14.96 12.60 -18.18
CA ALA A 152 -14.30 13.45 -19.17
C ALA A 152 -13.07 14.15 -18.57
N VAL A 153 -12.05 14.34 -19.40
CA VAL A 153 -10.88 15.15 -19.04
C VAL A 153 -11.27 16.62 -19.10
N ILE A 154 -11.10 17.33 -17.98
CA ILE A 154 -11.32 18.77 -17.87
C ILE A 154 -10.06 19.50 -18.33
N ALA A 155 -8.91 19.10 -17.81
CA ALA A 155 -7.62 19.68 -18.12
C ALA A 155 -6.52 18.62 -18.03
N LYS A 156 -5.47 18.77 -18.83
CA LYS A 156 -4.26 17.95 -18.77
C LYS A 156 -3.04 18.82 -19.01
N GLU A 157 -2.08 18.74 -18.10
CA GLU A 157 -0.82 19.44 -18.20
C GLU A 157 0.35 18.47 -18.21
N TYR A 158 1.43 18.87 -18.87
CA TYR A 158 2.65 18.09 -19.00
C TYR A 158 3.80 18.79 -18.29
N PHE A 159 4.66 17.99 -17.68
CA PHE A 159 5.78 18.43 -16.87
C PHE A 159 7.04 17.65 -17.26
N ASP A 160 8.17 18.35 -17.26
CA ASP A 160 9.48 17.76 -17.50
C ASP A 160 10.15 17.45 -16.16
N LEU A 161 10.73 16.25 -16.07
CA LEU A 161 11.43 15.72 -14.91
C LEU A 161 12.89 15.43 -15.31
N PRO A 162 13.79 16.43 -15.25
CA PRO A 162 15.19 16.26 -15.57
C PRO A 162 15.92 15.52 -14.45
N ILE A 163 16.62 14.44 -14.81
CA ILE A 163 17.32 13.57 -13.86
C ILE A 163 18.77 13.41 -14.27
N THR A 164 19.62 13.40 -13.24
CA THR A 164 21.02 13.00 -13.35
C THR A 164 21.23 11.78 -12.49
N PHE A 165 21.71 10.70 -13.08
CA PHE A 165 22.16 9.51 -12.39
C PHE A 165 23.59 9.73 -11.88
N PRO A 166 23.81 9.76 -10.55
CA PRO A 166 25.16 9.91 -10.00
C PRO A 166 26.11 8.80 -10.48
N ALA A 167 27.41 9.08 -10.48
CA ALA A 167 28.42 8.09 -10.83
C ALA A 167 28.27 6.82 -9.95
N GLY A 168 28.25 5.65 -10.60
CA GLY A 168 28.06 4.36 -9.92
C GLY A 168 26.63 4.08 -9.46
N GLN A 169 25.65 4.95 -9.75
CA GLN A 169 24.24 4.73 -9.44
C GLN A 169 23.42 4.57 -10.71
N ASP A 170 22.62 3.51 -10.76
CA ASP A 170 21.67 3.26 -11.86
C ASP A 170 20.21 3.44 -11.42
N ARG A 171 19.99 3.95 -10.20
CA ARG A 171 18.67 4.23 -9.65
C ARG A 171 18.67 5.52 -8.86
N VAL A 172 17.62 6.32 -9.02
CA VAL A 172 17.40 7.58 -8.31
C VAL A 172 15.94 7.68 -7.92
N PHE A 173 15.67 8.23 -6.73
CA PHE A 173 14.34 8.67 -6.33
C PHE A 173 14.23 10.19 -6.55
N ALA A 174 13.10 10.63 -7.08
CA ALA A 174 12.79 12.05 -7.27
C ALA A 174 11.38 12.34 -6.74
N THR A 175 11.22 13.44 -6.02
CA THR A 175 9.92 13.89 -5.50
C THR A 175 9.55 15.20 -6.17
N GLU A 176 8.46 15.19 -6.92
CA GLU A 176 7.87 16.41 -7.48
C GLU A 176 6.75 16.92 -6.60
N VAL A 177 6.71 18.24 -6.43
CA VAL A 177 5.75 18.92 -5.56
C VAL A 177 4.94 19.92 -6.37
N LEU A 178 3.66 19.64 -6.53
CA LEU A 178 2.71 20.54 -7.19
C LEU A 178 1.93 21.29 -6.12
N ASN A 179 2.24 22.58 -5.95
CA ASN A 179 1.70 23.39 -4.87
C ASN A 179 0.25 23.84 -5.07
N THR A 180 -0.15 24.05 -6.32
CA THR A 180 -1.46 24.62 -6.65
C THR A 180 -2.03 23.95 -7.88
N ILE A 181 -2.93 23.01 -7.67
CA ILE A 181 -3.86 22.50 -8.69
C ILE A 181 -5.22 23.08 -8.35
N THR A 182 -5.78 23.86 -9.28
CA THR A 182 -7.09 24.48 -9.11
C THR A 182 -8.15 23.64 -9.81
N ILE A 183 -9.13 23.16 -9.05
CA ILE A 183 -10.22 22.35 -9.61
C ILE A 183 -11.50 23.19 -9.62
N PRO A 184 -12.03 23.48 -10.81
CA PRO A 184 -13.20 24.33 -10.95
C PRO A 184 -14.42 23.67 -10.32
N ARG A 185 -15.13 24.43 -9.49
CA ARG A 185 -16.43 24.04 -8.95
C ARG A 185 -17.47 25.02 -9.44
N ALA A 186 -18.66 24.53 -9.80
CA ALA A 186 -19.76 25.41 -10.16
C ALA A 186 -20.29 26.19 -8.94
N ASP A 187 -20.42 25.51 -7.80
CA ASP A 187 -20.85 26.12 -6.54
C ASP A 187 -20.40 25.28 -5.32
N ALA A 188 -20.77 25.75 -4.12
CA ALA A 188 -20.43 25.11 -2.85
C ALA A 188 -20.98 23.68 -2.66
N LYS A 189 -22.00 23.26 -3.43
CA LYS A 189 -22.60 21.93 -3.36
C LYS A 189 -21.82 20.90 -4.17
N VAL A 190 -20.95 21.34 -5.08
CA VAL A 190 -20.10 20.44 -5.86
C VAL A 190 -19.00 19.87 -4.98
N SER A 191 -19.08 18.56 -4.76
CA SER A 191 -18.11 17.79 -3.99
C SER A 191 -16.84 17.54 -4.79
N GLY A 192 -15.68 17.68 -4.16
CA GLY A 192 -14.39 17.26 -4.71
C GLY A 192 -14.35 15.79 -5.08
N GLY A 193 -15.12 14.94 -4.39
CA GLY A 193 -15.25 13.52 -4.74
C GLY A 193 -15.87 13.26 -6.11
N ASN A 194 -16.42 14.27 -6.79
CA ASN A 194 -16.88 14.19 -8.17
C ASN A 194 -15.75 14.37 -9.18
N PHE A 195 -14.55 14.73 -8.72
CA PHE A 195 -13.37 14.90 -9.56
C PHE A 195 -12.35 13.80 -9.29
N GLU A 196 -11.54 13.54 -10.30
CA GLU A 196 -10.38 12.67 -10.20
C GLU A 196 -9.16 13.36 -10.83
N VAL A 197 -8.03 13.27 -10.15
CA VAL A 197 -6.72 13.72 -10.62
C VAL A 197 -5.90 12.48 -10.96
N LEU A 198 -5.55 12.34 -12.24
CA LEU A 198 -4.75 11.25 -12.76
C LEU A 198 -3.33 11.72 -13.04
N VAL A 199 -2.37 10.86 -12.72
CA VAL A 199 -0.94 11.08 -13.01
C VAL A 199 -0.42 9.92 -13.83
N GLY A 200 0.45 10.22 -14.79
CA GLY A 200 1.17 9.19 -15.54
C GLY A 200 2.38 9.76 -16.26
N PHE A 201 3.32 8.89 -16.62
CA PHE A 201 4.36 9.23 -17.57
C PHE A 201 3.75 9.50 -18.95
N ASP A 202 4.41 10.35 -19.74
CA ASP A 202 4.16 10.47 -21.17
C ASP A 202 4.79 9.27 -21.89
N VAL A 203 4.02 8.19 -21.98
CA VAL A 203 4.44 6.90 -22.51
C VAL A 203 4.02 6.73 -23.96
N THR A 204 4.79 5.97 -24.73
CA THR A 204 4.37 5.57 -26.09
C THR A 204 3.24 4.53 -26.02
N PRO A 205 2.49 4.31 -27.12
CA PRO A 205 1.48 3.24 -27.18
C PRO A 205 2.04 1.86 -26.84
N GLU A 206 3.28 1.56 -27.24
CA GLU A 206 3.95 0.29 -26.98
C GLU A 206 4.28 0.13 -25.49
N MET A 207 4.75 1.21 -24.84
CA MET A 207 4.96 1.24 -23.39
C MET A 207 3.64 1.05 -22.63
N ALA A 208 2.56 1.70 -23.09
CA ALA A 208 1.24 1.54 -22.49
C ALA A 208 0.72 0.11 -22.62
N ALA A 209 0.91 -0.52 -23.78
CA ALA A 209 0.56 -1.93 -24.00
C ALA A 209 1.39 -2.86 -23.10
N PHE A 210 2.70 -2.66 -23.03
CA PHE A 210 3.58 -3.40 -22.12
C PHE A 210 3.10 -3.30 -20.66
N ASN A 211 2.68 -2.11 -20.24
CA ASN A 211 2.17 -1.87 -18.90
C ASN A 211 0.85 -2.59 -18.65
N ARG A 212 -0.09 -2.49 -19.60
CA ARG A 212 -1.43 -3.11 -19.55
C ARG A 212 -1.36 -4.62 -19.46
N ASP A 213 -0.42 -5.25 -20.16
CA ASP A 213 -0.17 -6.69 -20.11
C ASP A 213 0.41 -7.17 -18.76
N GLY A 214 0.72 -6.25 -17.84
CA GLY A 214 1.32 -6.57 -16.55
C GLY A 214 2.75 -7.10 -16.67
N LYS A 215 3.38 -6.94 -17.84
CA LYS A 215 4.75 -7.39 -18.07
C LYS A 215 5.69 -6.66 -17.12
N ARG A 216 6.60 -7.43 -16.51
CA ARG A 216 7.66 -6.93 -15.64
C ARG A 216 8.87 -7.82 -15.80
N PHE A 217 10.05 -7.21 -15.85
CA PHE A 217 11.28 -7.98 -15.80
C PHE A 217 11.43 -8.60 -14.41
N ARG A 218 11.13 -9.89 -14.29
CA ARG A 218 11.46 -10.66 -13.08
C ARG A 218 12.96 -10.95 -13.14
N VAL A 219 13.74 -10.30 -12.29
CA VAL A 219 15.20 -10.49 -12.23
C VAL A 219 15.58 -11.93 -11.82
N ASN A 220 14.65 -12.76 -11.33
CA ASN A 220 14.90 -14.16 -10.94
C ASN A 220 13.80 -15.12 -11.41
N ALA A 221 13.80 -15.51 -12.69
CA ALA A 221 12.98 -16.63 -13.20
C ALA A 221 13.84 -17.76 -13.80
N GLY A 222 15.05 -17.98 -13.25
CA GLY A 222 15.98 -18.98 -13.78
C GLY A 222 17.15 -19.39 -12.87
N GLN A 223 17.18 -19.04 -11.58
CA GLN A 223 18.15 -19.63 -10.65
C GLN A 223 17.69 -21.01 -10.16
N THR A 224 17.49 -21.93 -11.11
CA THR A 224 17.61 -23.37 -10.92
C THR A 224 18.03 -23.97 -12.26
N ALA A 225 19.30 -23.81 -12.60
CA ALA A 225 19.99 -24.81 -13.40
C ALA A 225 21.14 -25.30 -12.52
N GLN A 226 20.84 -26.32 -11.72
CA GLN A 226 21.85 -27.11 -11.02
C GLN A 226 22.87 -27.56 -12.05
N ALA A 227 24.14 -27.25 -11.81
CA ALA A 227 25.25 -27.87 -12.51
C ALA A 227 25.15 -29.39 -12.26
N GLY A 228 24.71 -30.12 -13.29
CA GLY A 228 24.74 -31.58 -13.29
C GLY A 228 26.19 -32.04 -13.24
N GLN A 229 26.61 -32.62 -12.13
CA GLN A 229 27.83 -33.41 -12.06
C GLN A 229 27.67 -34.66 -12.95
N PRO A 230 28.64 -34.98 -13.83
CA PRO A 230 28.62 -36.24 -14.57
C PRO A 230 28.94 -37.42 -13.63
N GLY A 231 27.97 -38.30 -13.41
CA GLY A 231 28.19 -39.58 -12.75
C GLY A 231 28.93 -40.55 -13.66
N THR A 232 30.12 -40.99 -13.24
CA THR A 232 30.88 -42.08 -13.84
C THR A 232 30.16 -43.41 -13.64
N THR A 233 29.79 -44.06 -14.73
CA THR A 233 29.26 -45.43 -14.77
C THR A 233 30.43 -46.40 -14.94
N THR A 234 30.79 -47.13 -13.88
CA THR A 234 31.69 -48.30 -13.98
C THR A 234 30.83 -49.54 -14.24
N LYS A 235 30.98 -50.14 -15.43
CA LYS A 235 30.43 -51.46 -15.77
C LYS A 235 31.22 -52.57 -15.07
N GLN A 236 30.49 -53.60 -14.68
CA GLN A 236 30.97 -54.94 -14.29
C GLN A 236 31.74 -55.62 -15.43
#